data_AF-A0A239EIJ9-F1
#
_entry.id   AF-A0A239EIJ9-F1
#
_cell.length_a   1.000
_cell.length_b   1.000
_cell.length_c   1.000
_cell.angle_alpha   90.00
_cell.angle_beta   90.00
_cell.angle_gamma   90.00
#
_symmetry.space_group_name_H-M   'P 1'
#
loop_
_entity.id
_entity.type
_entity.pdbx_description
1 polymer ?
#
loop_
_entity_poly.entity_id
_entity_poly.type
_entity_poly.pdbx_seq_one_letter_code
_entity_poly.pdbx_strand_id
1 'polypeptide(L)'
;MDHSAVHLREENILALRLFLTNGPEAWVPLQEAIQKDDETAAGYMALLYGAFCVAVRRRFSPTYTVGEIVRLVADARIKAHEDTRLINPLVAEDMIRRVVGAPPLENGEPEDVRAALYAEVFVLLHLVGEADFDRAGLEQFIEEATAYTERWLAARRHAPAEQQ
;
A
#
# COMPACT_ATOMS: atom_id res chain seq x y z
N MET A 1 10.04 -12.88 0.31
CA MET A 1 10.55 -12.21 -0.89
C MET A 1 12.00 -11.85 -0.65
N ASP A 2 12.89 -12.11 -1.60
CA ASP A 2 14.25 -11.61 -1.55
C ASP A 2 14.24 -10.13 -1.96
N HIS A 3 14.40 -9.23 -0.99
CA HIS A 3 14.39 -7.79 -1.23
C HIS A 3 15.75 -7.28 -1.73
N SER A 4 16.77 -8.14 -1.84
CA SER A 4 18.13 -7.74 -2.19
C SER A 4 18.32 -7.36 -3.66
N ALA A 5 17.46 -7.87 -4.54
CA ALA A 5 17.51 -7.66 -5.99
C ALA A 5 16.44 -6.70 -6.53
N VAL A 6 15.47 -6.25 -5.72
CA VAL A 6 14.36 -5.44 -6.23
C VAL A 6 14.82 -4.00 -6.51
N HIS A 7 14.78 -3.62 -7.79
CA HIS A 7 15.02 -2.25 -8.24
C HIS A 7 13.72 -1.68 -8.82
N LEU A 8 13.38 -0.45 -8.42
CA LEU A 8 12.24 0.25 -9.01
C LEU A 8 12.62 0.73 -10.40
N ARG A 9 11.80 0.38 -11.38
CA ARG A 9 11.95 0.79 -12.78
C ARG A 9 10.84 1.78 -13.15
N GLU A 10 11.05 2.50 -14.25
CA GLU A 10 10.05 3.42 -14.80
C GLU A 10 8.71 2.72 -15.05
N GLU A 11 8.74 1.46 -15.49
CA GLU A 11 7.56 0.62 -15.69
C GLU A 11 6.74 0.44 -14.41
N ASN A 12 7.38 0.31 -13.24
CA ASN A 12 6.67 0.22 -11.96
C ASN A 12 5.97 1.53 -11.61
N ILE A 13 6.61 2.66 -11.88
CA ILE A 13 6.06 4.01 -11.62
C ILE A 13 4.88 4.28 -12.56
N LEU A 14 5.00 3.94 -13.83
CA LEU A 14 3.91 4.05 -14.81
C LEU A 14 2.72 3.18 -14.41
N ALA A 15 2.98 1.96 -13.96
CA ALA A 15 1.97 1.05 -13.44
C ALA A 15 1.22 1.64 -12.23
N LEU A 16 1.94 2.19 -11.25
CA LEU A 16 1.32 2.86 -10.10
C LEU A 16 0.48 4.07 -10.55
N ARG A 17 1.02 4.90 -11.46
CA ARG A 17 0.31 6.09 -11.96
C ARG A 17 -1.01 5.71 -12.63
N LEU A 18 -0.99 4.70 -13.50
CA LEU A 18 -2.19 4.20 -14.17
C LEU A 18 -3.22 3.66 -13.18
N PHE A 19 -2.77 2.91 -12.18
CA PHE A 19 -3.62 2.35 -11.13
C PHE A 19 -4.30 3.45 -10.28
N LEU A 20 -3.55 4.45 -9.82
CA LEU A 20 -4.09 5.54 -9.00
C LEU A 20 -5.02 6.48 -9.79
N THR A 21 -4.81 6.59 -11.11
CA THR A 21 -5.64 7.46 -11.97
C THR A 21 -6.95 6.80 -12.38
N ASN A 22 -6.91 5.51 -12.72
CA ASN A 22 -8.03 4.80 -13.35
C ASN A 22 -8.70 3.79 -12.40
N GLY A 23 -8.18 3.63 -11.18
CA GLY A 23 -8.71 2.73 -10.16
C GLY A 23 -8.43 1.25 -10.42
N PRO A 24 -9.11 0.34 -9.69
CA PRO A 24 -8.85 -1.09 -9.73
C PRO A 24 -9.13 -1.73 -11.09
N GLU A 25 -9.95 -1.14 -11.94
CA GLU A 25 -10.22 -1.69 -13.28
C GLU A 25 -8.98 -1.64 -14.18
N ALA A 26 -8.08 -0.67 -13.94
CA ALA A 26 -6.77 -0.62 -14.59
C ALA A 26 -5.80 -1.68 -14.06
N TRP A 27 -6.12 -2.39 -12.97
CA TRP A 27 -5.34 -3.51 -12.46
C TRP A 27 -5.35 -4.72 -13.41
N VAL A 28 -6.48 -4.99 -14.05
CA VAL A 28 -6.69 -6.22 -14.84
C VAL A 28 -5.71 -6.33 -16.02
N PRO A 29 -5.47 -5.29 -16.83
CA PRO A 29 -4.44 -5.32 -17.88
C PRO A 29 -3.01 -5.31 -17.33
N LEU A 30 -2.81 -4.72 -16.15
CA LEU A 30 -1.51 -4.58 -15.49
C LEU A 30 -1.03 -5.91 -14.90
N GLN A 31 -1.95 -6.81 -14.53
CA GLN A 31 -1.65 -8.13 -14.00
C GLN A 31 -0.75 -8.96 -14.94
N GLU A 32 -1.03 -8.96 -16.25
CA GLU A 32 -0.22 -9.69 -17.23
C GLU A 32 1.16 -9.05 -17.45
N ALA A 33 1.25 -7.71 -17.43
CA ALA A 33 2.50 -6.98 -17.61
C ALA A 33 3.44 -7.09 -16.40
N ILE A 34 2.87 -7.09 -15.19
CA ILE A 34 3.60 -7.19 -13.92
C ILE A 34 4.13 -8.61 -13.70
N GLN A 35 3.42 -9.63 -14.18
CA GLN A 35 3.84 -11.04 -14.08
C GLN A 35 4.88 -11.46 -15.15
N LYS A 36 5.34 -10.53 -15.98
CA LYS A 36 6.29 -10.82 -17.06
C LYS A 36 7.64 -11.30 -16.53
N ASP A 37 8.07 -10.77 -15.39
CA ASP A 37 9.23 -11.23 -14.64
C ASP A 37 9.08 -10.91 -13.14
N ASP A 38 9.68 -11.75 -12.29
CA ASP A 38 9.53 -11.68 -10.84
C ASP A 38 10.10 -10.38 -10.24
N GLU A 39 11.10 -9.77 -10.88
CA GLU A 39 11.72 -8.53 -10.40
C GLU A 39 10.79 -7.33 -10.61
N THR A 40 10.21 -7.22 -11.81
CA THR A 40 9.20 -6.20 -12.13
C THR A 40 7.96 -6.37 -11.27
N ALA A 41 7.52 -7.62 -11.02
CA ALA A 41 6.44 -7.93 -10.10
C ALA A 41 6.72 -7.43 -8.67
N ALA A 42 7.87 -7.79 -8.13
CA ALA A 42 8.28 -7.41 -6.80
C ALA A 42 8.46 -5.89 -6.65
N GLY A 43 8.99 -5.22 -7.68
CA GLY A 43 9.15 -3.76 -7.73
C GLY A 43 7.80 -3.04 -7.68
N TYR A 44 6.81 -3.52 -8.43
CA TYR A 44 5.47 -2.96 -8.39
C TYR A 44 4.80 -3.16 -7.03
N MET A 45 4.84 -4.38 -6.48
CA MET A 45 4.25 -4.67 -5.17
C MET A 45 4.90 -3.85 -4.05
N ALA A 46 6.22 -3.66 -4.10
CA ALA A 46 6.92 -2.78 -3.16
C ALA A 46 6.46 -1.32 -3.28
N LEU A 47 6.24 -0.83 -4.50
CA LEU A 47 5.80 0.53 -4.75
C LEU A 47 4.34 0.76 -4.34
N LEU A 48 3.46 -0.24 -4.53
CA LEU A 48 2.08 -0.21 -4.03
C LEU A 48 2.05 -0.08 -2.50
N TYR A 49 2.86 -0.89 -1.82
CA TYR A 49 2.98 -0.84 -0.37
C TYR A 49 3.59 0.48 0.12
N GLY A 50 4.55 1.03 -0.63
CA GLY A 50 5.11 2.34 -0.37
C GLY A 50 4.10 3.48 -0.50
N ALA A 51 3.27 3.45 -1.54
CA ALA A 51 2.18 4.41 -1.72
C ALA A 51 1.16 4.32 -0.57
N PHE A 52 0.79 3.10 -0.17
CA PHE A 52 -0.04 2.87 1.02
C PHE A 52 0.59 3.49 2.28
N CYS A 53 1.88 3.24 2.52
CA CYS A 53 2.59 3.79 3.68
C CYS A 53 2.57 5.32 3.69
N VAL A 54 2.84 5.95 2.54
CA VAL A 54 2.84 7.42 2.42
C VAL A 54 1.44 7.98 2.64
N ALA A 55 0.41 7.40 2.01
CA ALA A 55 -0.98 7.84 2.17
C ALA A 55 -1.44 7.77 3.63
N VAL A 56 -1.17 6.65 4.31
CA VAL A 56 -1.49 6.46 5.73
C VAL A 56 -0.72 7.47 6.59
N ARG A 57 0.58 7.66 6.38
CA ARG A 57 1.37 8.64 7.15
C ARG A 57 0.87 10.07 6.97
N ARG A 58 0.50 10.47 5.74
CA ARG A 58 -0.11 11.78 5.48
C ARG A 58 -1.44 11.93 6.24
N ARG A 59 -2.29 10.90 6.23
CA ARG A 59 -3.61 10.92 6.88
C ARG A 59 -3.56 11.04 8.41
N PHE A 60 -2.53 10.47 9.04
CA PHE A 60 -2.35 10.41 10.49
C PHE A 60 -1.20 11.30 11.00
N SER A 61 -0.72 12.25 10.19
CA SER A 61 0.28 13.22 10.65
C SER A 61 -0.41 14.39 11.39
N PRO A 62 0.15 14.89 12.52
CA PRO A 62 1.36 14.44 13.20
C PRO A 62 1.11 13.34 14.25
N THR A 63 -0.15 12.94 14.49
CA THR A 63 -0.52 11.97 15.50
C THR A 63 -1.73 11.14 15.07
N TYR A 64 -1.91 9.98 15.70
CA TYR A 64 -3.02 9.08 15.45
C TYR A 64 -3.80 8.80 16.73
N THR A 65 -5.06 8.44 16.57
CA THR A 65 -5.82 7.71 17.59
C THR A 65 -6.27 6.35 17.05
N VAL A 66 -6.38 5.36 17.93
CA VAL A 66 -6.93 4.04 17.55
C VAL A 66 -8.34 4.18 16.97
N GLY A 67 -9.15 5.10 17.51
CA GLY A 67 -10.51 5.34 17.00
C GLY A 67 -10.53 5.87 15.55
N GLU A 68 -9.55 6.69 15.16
CA GLU A 68 -9.43 7.15 13.77
C GLU A 68 -8.98 6.04 12.82
N ILE A 69 -8.13 5.12 13.28
CA ILE A 69 -7.74 3.93 12.49
C ILE A 69 -8.96 3.07 12.20
N VAL A 70 -9.75 2.76 13.24
CA VAL A 70 -11.00 1.99 13.09
C VAL A 70 -11.98 2.71 12.16
N ARG A 71 -12.13 4.03 12.31
CA ARG A 71 -13.02 4.83 11.46
C ARG A 71 -12.59 4.81 9.99
N LEU A 72 -11.30 4.99 9.72
CA LEU A 72 -10.76 4.92 8.35
C LEU A 72 -11.08 3.58 7.69
N VAL A 73 -10.87 2.47 8.40
CA VAL A 73 -11.18 1.13 7.86
C VAL A 73 -12.68 0.96 7.63
N ALA A 74 -13.52 1.46 8.53
CA ALA A 74 -14.97 1.44 8.35
C ALA A 74 -15.40 2.26 7.11
N ASP A 75 -14.87 3.47 6.94
CA ASP A 75 -15.20 4.35 5.82
C ASP A 75 -14.73 3.76 4.48
N ALA A 76 -13.51 3.20 4.43
CA ALA A 76 -13.01 2.47 3.26
C ALA A 76 -13.93 1.29 2.89
N ARG A 77 -14.40 0.52 3.89
CA ARG A 77 -15.32 -0.60 3.70
C ARG A 77 -16.71 -0.18 3.22
N ILE A 78 -17.20 0.98 3.66
CA ILE A 78 -18.46 1.56 3.18
C ILE A 78 -18.31 1.98 1.71
N LYS A 79 -17.19 2.63 1.39
CA LYS A 79 -16.89 3.12 0.04
C LYS A 79 -16.70 2.00 -0.99
N ALA A 80 -16.28 0.82 -0.55
CA ALA A 80 -16.13 -0.37 -1.40
C ALA A 80 -17.46 -0.99 -1.87
N HIS A 81 -18.61 -0.57 -1.32
CA HIS A 81 -19.93 -1.05 -1.74
C HIS A 81 -20.04 -2.60 -1.77
N GLU A 82 -20.20 -3.20 -2.95
CA GLU A 82 -20.34 -4.65 -3.14
C GLU A 82 -19.08 -5.41 -2.71
N ASP A 83 -17.91 -4.77 -2.79
CA ASP A 83 -16.60 -5.32 -2.44
C ASP A 83 -16.26 -5.22 -0.94
N THR A 84 -17.17 -4.73 -0.09
CA THR A 84 -16.95 -4.56 1.36
C THR A 84 -16.47 -5.82 2.08
N ARG A 85 -16.81 -7.01 1.54
CA ARG A 85 -16.43 -8.32 2.07
C ARG A 85 -14.99 -8.72 1.73
N LEU A 86 -14.37 -8.07 0.74
CA LEU A 86 -12.97 -8.31 0.37
C LEU A 86 -11.99 -7.68 1.37
N ILE A 87 -12.44 -6.68 2.12
CA ILE A 87 -11.62 -5.95 3.09
C ILE A 87 -11.82 -6.59 4.47
N ASN A 88 -10.86 -7.40 4.90
CA ASN A 88 -10.81 -7.86 6.28
C ASN A 88 -10.41 -6.68 7.17
N PRO A 89 -11.29 -6.23 8.10
CA PRO A 89 -11.03 -5.03 8.89
C PRO A 89 -9.84 -5.20 9.83
N LEU A 90 -9.62 -6.39 10.41
CA LEU A 90 -8.52 -6.62 11.34
C LEU A 90 -7.17 -6.57 10.62
N VAL A 91 -7.10 -7.14 9.41
CA VAL A 91 -5.90 -7.06 8.57
C VAL A 91 -5.62 -5.61 8.17
N ALA A 92 -6.64 -4.87 7.73
CA ALA A 92 -6.49 -3.45 7.37
C ALA A 92 -6.02 -2.60 8.54
N GLU A 93 -6.62 -2.77 9.72
CA GLU A 93 -6.22 -2.06 10.94
C GLU A 93 -4.78 -2.39 11.34
N ASP A 94 -4.38 -3.67 11.31
CA ASP A 94 -3.03 -4.08 11.67
C ASP A 94 -1.98 -3.49 10.72
N MET A 95 -2.27 -3.48 9.41
CA MET A 95 -1.40 -2.82 8.41
C MET A 95 -1.23 -1.33 8.69
N ILE A 96 -2.32 -0.61 8.98
CA ILE A 96 -2.27 0.82 9.30
C ILE A 96 -1.47 1.05 10.60
N ARG A 97 -1.72 0.24 11.64
CA ARG A 97 -1.02 0.32 12.94
C ARG A 97 0.50 0.19 12.77
N ARG A 98 0.96 -0.77 11.96
CA ARG A 98 2.38 -0.96 11.65
C ARG A 98 2.99 0.27 10.99
N VAL A 99 2.26 0.94 10.10
CA VAL A 99 2.75 2.15 9.40
C VAL A 99 2.90 3.33 10.35
N VAL A 100 1.93 3.54 11.25
CA VAL A 100 1.92 4.67 12.19
C VAL A 100 2.65 4.38 13.52
N GLY A 101 3.17 3.16 13.70
CA GLY A 101 3.84 2.74 14.93
C GLY A 101 2.90 2.56 16.13
N ALA A 102 1.65 2.21 15.88
CA ALA A 102 0.68 1.86 16.93
C ALA A 102 0.88 0.42 17.43
N PRO A 103 0.43 0.12 18.67
CA PRO A 103 0.46 -1.25 19.18
C PRO A 103 -0.26 -2.23 18.25
N PRO A 104 0.30 -3.43 18.00
CA PRO A 104 -0.33 -4.45 17.16
C PRO A 104 -1.63 -4.96 17.80
N LEU A 105 -2.47 -5.62 17.01
CA LEU A 105 -3.66 -6.28 17.53
C LEU A 105 -3.29 -7.56 18.29
N GLU A 106 -3.88 -7.76 19.48
CA GLU A 106 -3.58 -8.89 20.37
C GLU A 106 -3.95 -10.27 19.77
N ASN A 107 -4.83 -10.30 18.76
CA ASN A 107 -5.32 -11.52 18.10
C ASN A 107 -5.15 -11.46 16.58
N GLY A 108 -4.03 -10.92 16.09
CA GLY A 108 -3.75 -10.89 14.66
C GLY A 108 -3.90 -12.27 14.02
N GLU A 109 -4.78 -12.39 13.03
CA GLU A 109 -4.88 -13.60 12.22
C GLU A 109 -3.55 -13.84 11.48
N PRO A 110 -3.20 -15.11 11.16
CA PRO A 110 -2.08 -15.40 10.27
C PRO A 110 -2.19 -14.58 8.98
N GLU A 111 -1.06 -14.15 8.43
CA GLU A 111 -1.00 -13.28 7.26
C GLU A 111 -1.63 -13.95 6.03
N ASP A 112 -2.93 -13.72 5.81
CA ASP A 112 -3.60 -14.01 4.55
C ASP A 112 -3.15 -12.96 3.54
N VAL A 113 -2.18 -13.34 2.69
CA VAL A 113 -1.58 -12.49 1.66
C VAL A 113 -2.64 -11.84 0.77
N ARG A 114 -3.73 -12.54 0.46
CA ARG A 114 -4.80 -12.00 -0.38
C ARG A 114 -5.63 -10.97 0.39
N ALA A 115 -5.95 -11.25 1.65
CA ALA A 115 -6.65 -10.29 2.50
C ALA A 115 -5.82 -9.02 2.74
N ALA A 116 -4.50 -9.16 2.91
CA ALA A 116 -3.57 -8.05 3.04
C ALA A 116 -3.52 -7.20 1.76
N LEU A 117 -3.41 -7.84 0.59
CA LEU A 117 -3.42 -7.12 -0.69
C LEU A 117 -4.72 -6.35 -0.93
N TYR A 118 -5.89 -6.97 -0.65
CA TYR A 118 -7.16 -6.25 -0.78
C TYR A 118 -7.25 -5.08 0.21
N ALA A 119 -6.88 -5.30 1.47
CA ALA A 119 -6.87 -4.22 2.46
C ALA A 119 -5.96 -3.05 2.02
N GLU A 120 -4.76 -3.35 1.54
CA GLU A 120 -3.81 -2.36 1.03
C GLU A 120 -4.40 -1.53 -0.12
N VAL A 121 -4.91 -2.21 -1.15
CA VAL A 121 -5.47 -1.59 -2.35
C VAL A 121 -6.67 -0.71 -2.02
N PHE A 122 -7.65 -1.25 -1.30
CA PHE A 122 -8.88 -0.52 -1.03
C PHE A 122 -8.66 0.67 -0.09
N VAL A 123 -7.80 0.53 0.92
CA VAL A 123 -7.46 1.64 1.81
C VAL A 123 -6.65 2.70 1.06
N LEU A 124 -5.69 2.31 0.22
CA LEU A 124 -4.92 3.25 -0.59
C LEU A 124 -5.83 4.06 -1.52
N LEU A 125 -6.72 3.38 -2.26
CA LEU A 125 -7.64 4.05 -3.18
C LEU A 125 -8.64 4.95 -2.45
N HIS A 126 -9.11 4.54 -1.27
CA HIS A 126 -9.95 5.38 -0.44
C HIS A 126 -9.20 6.66 -0.03
N LEU A 127 -7.98 6.55 0.47
CA LEU A 127 -7.16 7.71 0.89
C LEU A 127 -6.78 8.63 -0.27
N VAL A 128 -6.44 8.07 -1.44
CA VAL A 128 -6.17 8.86 -2.65
C VAL A 128 -7.43 9.57 -3.12
N GLY A 129 -8.59 8.91 -3.06
CA GLY A 129 -9.88 9.52 -3.37
C GLY A 129 -10.29 10.62 -2.40
N GLU A 130 -10.01 10.48 -1.09
CA GLU A 130 -10.23 11.53 -0.10
C GLU A 130 -9.29 12.74 -0.29
N ALA A 131 -8.07 12.50 -0.75
CA ALA A 131 -7.08 13.56 -0.97
C ALA A 131 -7.41 14.46 -2.17
N ASP A 132 -8.29 13.99 -3.08
CA ASP A 132 -8.78 14.71 -4.27
C ASP A 132 -7.66 15.43 -5.03
N PHE A 133 -6.60 14.69 -5.35
CA PHE A 133 -5.41 15.26 -5.98
C PHE A 133 -5.75 15.85 -7.35
N ASP A 134 -5.24 17.06 -7.61
CA ASP A 134 -5.04 17.50 -8.99
C ASP A 134 -3.87 16.74 -9.63
N ARG A 135 -3.63 17.00 -10.93
CA ARG A 135 -2.56 16.33 -11.68
C ARG A 135 -1.18 16.50 -11.02
N ALA A 136 -0.88 17.69 -10.50
CA ALA A 136 0.43 17.98 -9.92
C ALA A 136 0.57 17.32 -8.54
N GLY A 137 -0.49 17.34 -7.73
CA GLY A 137 -0.54 16.68 -6.43
C GLY A 137 -0.40 15.17 -6.52
N LEU A 138 -1.00 14.55 -7.55
CA LEU A 138 -0.86 13.11 -7.79
C LEU A 138 0.58 12.75 -8.18
N GLU A 139 1.22 13.55 -9.04
CA GLU A 139 2.61 13.32 -9.43
C GLU A 139 3.55 13.46 -8.22
N GLN A 140 3.37 14.51 -7.41
CA GLN A 140 4.15 14.69 -6.18
C GLN A 140 3.93 13.53 -5.19
N PHE A 141 2.71 12.99 -5.10
CA PHE A 141 2.44 11.80 -4.28
C PHE A 141 3.19 10.57 -4.79
N ILE A 142 3.22 10.35 -6.11
CA ILE A 142 3.94 9.24 -6.74
C ILE A 142 5.45 9.38 -6.52
N GLU A 143 6.01 10.58 -6.65
CA GLU A 143 7.42 10.86 -6.35
C GLU A 143 7.75 10.55 -4.87
N GLU A 144 6.90 10.98 -3.94
CA GLU A 144 7.10 10.68 -2.51
C GLU A 144 7.02 9.17 -2.22
N ALA A 145 6.04 8.48 -2.79
CA ALA A 145 5.89 7.03 -2.68
C ALA A 145 7.11 6.28 -3.23
N THR A 146 7.63 6.72 -4.37
CA THR A 146 8.84 6.16 -4.98
C THR A 146 10.04 6.35 -4.07
N ALA A 147 10.32 7.58 -3.63
CA ALA A 147 11.44 7.88 -2.74
C ALA A 147 11.33 7.16 -1.38
N TYR A 148 10.12 7.01 -0.84
CA TYR A 148 9.87 6.22 0.36
C TYR A 148 10.22 4.74 0.14
N THR A 149 9.76 4.17 -0.97
CA THR A 149 9.96 2.75 -1.31
C THR A 149 11.44 2.45 -1.53
N GLU A 150 12.18 3.31 -2.23
CA GLU A 150 13.63 3.15 -2.43
C GLU A 150 14.38 3.11 -1.09
N ARG A 151 14.07 4.04 -0.17
CA ARG A 151 14.65 4.05 1.18
C ARG A 151 14.30 2.79 1.97
N TRP A 152 13.05 2.34 1.86
CA TRP A 152 12.57 1.13 2.53
C TRP A 152 13.26 -0.14 2.02
N LEU A 153 13.43 -0.26 0.70
CA LEU A 153 14.17 -1.36 0.06
C LEU A 153 15.66 -1.31 0.43
N ALA A 154 16.28 -0.13 0.44
CA ALA A 154 17.66 0.05 0.87
C ALA A 154 17.86 -0.37 2.34
N ALA A 155 16.97 0.04 3.25
CA ALA A 155 17.06 -0.35 4.66
C ALA A 155 16.98 -1.87 4.85
N ARG A 156 16.11 -2.56 4.09
CA ARG A 156 15.99 -4.03 4.11
C ARG A 156 17.20 -4.75 3.51
N ARG A 157 17.87 -4.16 2.52
CA ARG A 157 19.14 -4.67 1.97
C ARG A 157 20.27 -4.67 3.00
N HIS A 158 20.25 -3.72 3.92
CA HIS A 158 21.27 -3.55 4.96
C HIS A 158 20.89 -4.18 6.30
N ALA A 159 19.66 -4.71 6.46
CA ALA A 159 19.29 -5.47 7.62
C ALA A 159 20.02 -6.83 7.59
N PRO A 160 20.78 -7.22 8.63
CA PRO A 160 21.32 -8.57 8.71
C PRO A 160 20.14 -9.54 8.64
N ALA A 161 20.31 -10.65 7.93
CA ALA A 161 19.35 -11.75 7.95
C ALA A 161 19.18 -12.18 9.41
N GLU A 162 18.15 -11.69 10.09
CA GLU A 162 17.73 -12.24 11.37
C GLU A 162 17.35 -13.68 11.08
N GLN A 163 18.20 -14.57 11.57
CA GLN A 163 18.09 -16.01 11.43
C GLN A 163 16.73 -16.44 11.96
N GLN A 164 15.94 -17.06 11.09
CA GLN A 164 14.78 -17.87 11.46
C GLN A 164 15.18 -18.96 12.45
#